data_AF-A0A4R3XFX2-F1
#
_entry.id   AF-A0A4R3XFX2-F1
#
_cell.length_a   1.000
_cell.length_b   1.000
_cell.length_c   1.000
_cell.angle_alpha   90.00
_cell.angle_beta   90.00
_cell.angle_gamma   90.00
#
_symmetry.space_group_name_H-M   'P 1'
#
loop_
_entity.id
_entity.type
_entity.pdbx_description
1 polymer ?
#
loop_
_entity_poly.entity_id
_entity_poly.type
_entity_poly.pdbx_seq_one_letter_code
_entity_poly.pdbx_strand_id
1 'polypeptide(L)'
;MSVIRTLSPAFALAAALVTALPAAAQEQAFLTADKSGDGSLTQTEFKTFVDTIAQSGKPIAAKIKASGRYGLAFGRIDKNKDGLVSVDELSSLK
;
A
#
# COMPACT_ATOMS: atom_id res chain seq x y z
N MET A 1 4.64 29.10 -5.14
CA MET A 1 5.41 28.35 -4.11
C MET A 1 5.45 26.89 -4.54
N SER A 2 6.53 26.47 -5.18
CA SER A 2 6.70 25.07 -5.60
C SER A 2 7.27 24.28 -4.43
N VAL A 3 6.43 23.49 -3.76
CA VAL A 3 6.88 22.57 -2.72
C VAL A 3 7.47 21.36 -3.43
N ILE A 4 8.80 21.36 -3.59
CA ILE A 4 9.54 20.19 -4.08
C ILE A 4 9.45 19.14 -2.98
N ARG A 5 8.46 18.24 -3.10
CA ARG A 5 8.26 17.12 -2.20
C ARG A 5 9.37 16.11 -2.50
N THR A 6 10.45 16.16 -1.72
CA THR A 6 11.56 15.21 -1.78
C THR A 6 11.00 13.79 -1.66
N LEU A 7 10.96 13.08 -2.79
CA LEU A 7 10.59 11.66 -2.87
C LEU A 7 11.74 10.86 -2.25
N SER A 8 11.72 10.69 -0.92
CA SER A 8 12.67 9.84 -0.21
C SER A 8 12.61 8.42 -0.78
N PRO A 9 13.72 7.69 -0.95
CA PRO A 9 13.79 6.43 -1.72
C PRO A 9 12.86 5.30 -1.22
N ALA A 10 12.41 5.33 0.03
CA ALA A 10 11.38 4.40 0.53
C ALA A 10 9.94 4.74 0.07
N PHE A 11 9.73 5.83 -0.67
CA PHE A 11 8.44 6.26 -1.23
C PHE A 11 8.13 5.40 -2.44
N ALA A 12 9.20 4.98 -3.13
CA ALA A 12 9.12 4.07 -4.25
C ALA A 12 8.62 2.69 -3.88
N LEU A 13 8.80 2.15 -2.67
CA LEU A 13 8.35 0.77 -2.39
C LEU A 13 6.84 0.64 -2.22
N ALA A 14 6.22 1.55 -1.48
CA ALA A 14 4.76 1.55 -1.27
C ALA A 14 4.02 2.05 -2.52
N ALA A 15 4.51 3.14 -3.14
CA ALA A 15 3.98 3.61 -4.40
C ALA A 15 4.18 2.56 -5.51
N ALA A 16 5.34 1.91 -5.63
CA ALA A 16 5.51 0.87 -6.64
C ALA A 16 4.67 -0.37 -6.36
N LEU A 17 4.29 -0.68 -5.11
CA LEU A 17 3.36 -1.78 -4.84
C LEU A 17 1.99 -1.50 -5.47
N VAL A 18 1.47 -0.29 -5.25
CA VAL A 18 0.15 0.14 -5.75
C VAL A 18 0.19 0.40 -7.25
N THR A 19 1.24 1.06 -7.76
CA THR A 19 1.36 1.39 -9.19
C THR A 19 1.80 0.20 -10.04
N ALA A 20 2.38 -0.85 -9.48
CA ALA A 20 2.75 -2.06 -10.23
C ALA A 20 1.57 -3.01 -10.46
N LEU A 21 0.41 -2.76 -9.83
CA LEU A 21 -0.80 -3.54 -10.04
C LEU A 21 -1.71 -2.84 -11.07
N PRO A 22 -2.34 -3.58 -11.98
CA PRO A 22 -3.48 -3.06 -12.71
C PRO A 22 -4.62 -2.76 -11.74
N ALA A 23 -5.43 -1.73 -12.02
CA ALA A 23 -6.50 -1.25 -11.14
C ALA A 23 -7.40 -2.38 -10.62
N ALA A 24 -7.78 -3.33 -11.49
CA ALA A 24 -8.60 -4.48 -11.11
C ALA A 24 -7.93 -5.40 -10.07
N ALA A 25 -6.62 -5.66 -10.18
CA ALA A 25 -5.90 -6.48 -9.21
C ALA A 25 -5.68 -5.75 -7.89
N GLN A 26 -5.52 -4.43 -7.93
CA GLN A 26 -5.50 -3.60 -6.73
C GLN A 26 -6.83 -3.65 -6.01
N GLU A 27 -7.94 -3.49 -6.75
CA GLU A 27 -9.30 -3.53 -6.20
C GLU A 27 -9.62 -4.92 -5.60
N GLN A 28 -9.30 -6.01 -6.29
CA GLN A 28 -9.48 -7.36 -5.75
C GLN A 28 -8.61 -7.62 -4.52
N ALA A 29 -7.34 -7.21 -4.53
CA ALA A 29 -6.49 -7.35 -3.36
C ALA A 29 -7.01 -6.51 -2.18
N PHE A 30 -7.51 -5.31 -2.47
CA PHE A 30 -8.10 -4.41 -1.48
C PHE A 30 -9.36 -5.02 -0.88
N LEU A 31 -10.32 -5.45 -1.70
CA LEU A 31 -11.54 -6.14 -1.28
C LEU A 31 -11.26 -7.44 -0.50
N THR A 32 -10.18 -8.14 -0.85
CA THR A 32 -9.77 -9.36 -0.13
C THR A 32 -9.21 -9.03 1.26
N ALA A 33 -8.55 -7.88 1.39
CA ALA A 33 -7.89 -7.45 2.61
C ALA A 33 -8.83 -6.67 3.54
N ASP A 34 -9.71 -5.84 2.99
CA ASP A 34 -10.76 -5.06 3.67
C ASP A 34 -11.86 -5.99 4.18
N LYS A 35 -11.62 -6.55 5.37
CA LYS A 35 -12.58 -7.44 6.04
C LYS A 35 -13.60 -6.64 6.84
N SER A 36 -13.26 -5.43 7.27
CA SER A 36 -14.19 -4.48 7.86
C SER A 36 -15.26 -4.04 6.88
N GLY A 37 -14.94 -3.98 5.58
CA GLY A 37 -15.83 -3.45 4.54
C GLY A 37 -16.06 -1.95 4.67
N ASP A 38 -15.12 -1.24 5.31
CA ASP A 38 -15.19 0.20 5.55
C ASP A 38 -14.49 1.02 4.46
N GLY A 39 -13.98 0.36 3.42
CA GLY A 39 -13.29 1.02 2.30
C GLY A 39 -11.91 1.54 2.68
N SER A 40 -11.35 1.06 3.80
CA SER A 40 -10.02 1.39 4.29
C SER A 40 -9.30 0.14 4.78
N LEU A 41 -7.98 0.13 4.74
CA LEU A 41 -7.18 -0.97 5.27
C LEU A 41 -6.53 -0.56 6.57
N THR A 42 -6.86 -1.25 7.65
CA THR A 42 -6.08 -1.19 8.88
C THR A 42 -4.68 -1.77 8.68
N GLN A 43 -3.77 -1.54 9.62
CA GLN A 43 -2.42 -2.11 9.56
C GLN A 43 -2.40 -3.65 9.39
N THR A 44 -3.36 -4.34 10.01
CA THR A 44 -3.53 -5.80 9.93
C THR A 44 -4.02 -6.23 8.55
N GLU A 45 -4.96 -5.50 7.99
CA GLU A 45 -5.51 -5.77 6.66
C GLU A 45 -4.51 -5.43 5.57
N PHE A 46 -3.78 -4.32 5.72
CA PHE A 46 -2.69 -3.96 4.83
C PHE A 46 -1.59 -5.03 4.78
N LYS A 47 -1.30 -5.70 5.91
CA LYS A 47 -0.39 -6.86 5.90
C LYS A 47 -0.94 -7.98 5.02
N THR A 48 -2.23 -8.28 5.14
CA THR A 48 -2.92 -9.28 4.32
C THR A 48 -2.91 -8.89 2.85
N PHE A 49 -3.16 -7.61 2.53
CA PHE A 49 -3.06 -7.04 1.19
C PHE A 49 -1.67 -7.29 0.58
N VAL A 50 -0.61 -6.93 1.29
CA VAL A 50 0.77 -7.16 0.84
C VAL A 50 1.06 -8.66 0.69
N ASP A 51 0.56 -9.50 1.59
CA ASP A 51 0.73 -10.95 1.50
C ASP A 51 0.01 -11.54 0.27
N THR A 52 -1.22 -11.12 -0.02
CA THR A 52 -1.97 -11.53 -1.23
C THR A 52 -1.27 -11.10 -2.52
N ILE A 53 -0.71 -9.89 -2.54
CA ILE A 53 0.04 -9.39 -3.70
C ILE A 53 1.38 -10.13 -3.84
N ALA A 54 2.03 -10.48 -2.73
CA ALA A 54 3.24 -11.29 -2.74
C ALA A 54 2.97 -12.71 -3.27
N GLN A 55 1.82 -13.31 -2.90
CA GLN A 55 1.36 -14.58 -3.46
C GLN A 55 1.05 -14.49 -4.96
N SER A 56 0.62 -13.32 -5.43
CA SER A 56 0.40 -13.04 -6.86
C SER A 56 1.71 -12.89 -7.66
N GLY A 57 2.88 -13.17 -7.06
CA GLY A 57 4.18 -13.17 -7.73
C GLY A 57 4.80 -11.78 -7.93
N LYS A 58 4.29 -10.75 -7.24
CA LYS A 58 4.84 -9.39 -7.38
C LYS A 58 6.12 -9.24 -6.54
N PRO A 59 7.26 -8.90 -7.15
CA PRO A 59 8.55 -8.83 -6.47
C PRO A 59 8.63 -7.72 -5.42
N ILE A 60 7.84 -6.65 -5.56
CA ILE A 60 7.79 -5.54 -4.61
C ILE A 60 7.12 -5.95 -3.30
N ALA A 61 5.99 -6.67 -3.39
CA ALA A 61 5.30 -7.21 -2.23
C ALA A 61 6.16 -8.25 -1.50
N ALA A 62 6.80 -9.14 -2.26
CA ALA A 62 7.75 -10.10 -1.73
C ALA A 62 8.92 -9.42 -1.01
N LYS A 63 9.42 -8.29 -1.52
CA LYS A 63 10.46 -7.47 -0.86
C LYS A 63 9.96 -6.83 0.45
N ILE A 64 8.75 -6.29 0.47
CA ILE A 64 8.15 -5.71 1.69
C ILE A 64 7.99 -6.79 2.76
N LYS A 65 7.46 -7.95 2.38
CA LYS A 65 7.33 -9.13 3.24
C LYS A 65 8.68 -9.62 3.76
N ALA A 66 9.63 -9.89 2.87
CA ALA A 66 10.96 -10.39 3.21
C ALA A 66 11.74 -9.41 4.09
N SER A 67 11.51 -8.11 3.92
CA SER A 67 12.18 -7.07 4.72
C SER A 67 11.40 -6.70 5.99
N GLY A 68 10.23 -7.29 6.25
CA GLY A 68 9.35 -6.92 7.36
C GLY A 68 8.87 -5.46 7.32
N ARG A 69 8.91 -4.81 6.16
CA ARG A 69 8.68 -3.35 6.01
C ARG A 69 7.21 -2.96 5.91
N TYR A 70 6.30 -3.77 6.43
CA TYR A 70 4.87 -3.50 6.41
C TYR A 70 4.54 -2.14 7.03
N GLY A 71 5.05 -1.84 8.22
CA GLY A 71 4.82 -0.54 8.88
C GLY A 71 5.44 0.65 8.14
N LEU A 72 6.58 0.45 7.47
CA LEU A 72 7.19 1.50 6.64
C LEU A 72 6.37 1.78 5.38
N ALA A 73 5.80 0.75 4.75
CA ALA A 73 4.92 0.93 3.60
C ALA A 73 3.58 1.52 4.04
N PHE A 74 3.01 1.03 5.13
CA PHE A 74 1.76 1.53 5.71
C PHE A 74 1.83 3.03 6.02
N GLY A 75 2.78 3.45 6.86
CA GLY A 75 2.95 4.87 7.23
C GLY A 75 3.43 5.78 6.10
N ARG A 76 3.67 5.25 4.90
CA ARG A 76 3.91 6.06 3.69
C ARG A 76 2.62 6.37 2.94
N ILE A 77 1.68 5.44 2.98
CA ILE A 77 0.37 5.55 2.34
C ILE A 77 -0.55 6.37 3.24
N ASP A 78 -0.58 6.01 4.53
CA ASP A 78 -1.23 6.72 5.63
C ASP A 78 -0.58 8.11 5.82
N LYS A 79 -1.05 9.09 5.04
CA LYS A 79 -0.54 10.46 5.02
C LYS A 79 -1.17 11.28 6.14
N ASN A 80 -2.44 11.02 6.43
CA ASN A 80 -3.16 11.70 7.50
C ASN A 80 -2.82 11.13 8.90
N LYS A 81 -2.11 10.00 8.96
CA LYS A 81 -1.67 9.30 10.18
C LYS A 81 -2.84 8.88 11.06
N ASP A 82 -3.95 8.51 10.44
CA ASP A 82 -5.13 8.03 11.15
C ASP A 82 -5.05 6.53 11.47
N GLY A 83 -4.01 5.83 10.99
CA GLY A 83 -3.83 4.40 11.20
C GLY A 83 -4.66 3.55 10.24
N LEU A 84 -5.17 4.14 9.17
CA LEU A 84 -5.93 3.52 8.10
C LEU A 84 -5.31 3.88 6.74
N VAL A 85 -5.57 3.06 5.74
CA VAL A 85 -5.16 3.31 4.35
C VAL A 85 -6.39 3.25 3.47
N SER A 86 -6.90 4.41 3.08
CA SER A 86 -8.07 4.50 2.19
C SER A 86 -7.69 4.46 0.71
N VAL A 87 -8.66 4.16 -0.15
CA VAL A 87 -8.49 4.17 -1.61
C VAL A 87 -8.02 5.52 -2.15
N ASP A 88 -8.46 6.62 -1.53
CA ASP A 88 -8.01 7.99 -1.85
C ASP A 88 -6.51 8.19 -1.58
N GLU A 89 -6.00 7.64 -0.48
CA GLU A 89 -4.58 7.72 -0.14
C GLU A 89 -3.72 6.88 -1.07
N LEU A 90 -4.22 5.69 -1.45
CA LEU A 90 -3.61 4.84 -2.47
C LEU A 90 -3.56 5.53 -3.83
N SER A 91 -4.66 6.19 -4.23
CA SER A 91 -4.75 6.94 -5.48
C SER A 91 -3.85 8.18 -5.48
N SER A 92 -3.66 8.79 -4.30
CA SER A 92 -2.75 9.92 -4.08
C SER A 92 -1.26 9.57 -4.14
N LEU A 93 -0.90 8.30 -4.39
CA LEU A 93 0.47 7.84 -4.64
C LEU A 93 0.81 7.72 -6.13
N LYS A 94 -0.20 7.79 -7.01
CA LYS A 94 -0.03 7.65 -8.45
C LYS A 94 0.52 8.93 -9.10
#